data_AF-A0A9D1HZC0-F1
#
_entry.id   AF-A0A9D1HZC0-F1
#
_cell.length_a   1.000
_cell.length_b   1.000
_cell.length_c   1.000
_cell.angle_alpha   90.00
_cell.angle_beta   90.00
_cell.angle_gamma   90.00
#
_symmetry.space_group_name_H-M   'P 1'
#
loop_
_entity.id
_entity.type
_entity.pdbx_description
1 polymer ?
#
loop_
_entity_poly.entity_id
_entity_poly.type
_entity_poly.pdbx_seq_one_letter_code
_entity_poly.pdbx_strand_id
1 'polypeptide(L)'
;MNKIKDFFYDKNDIIVVLVILAVAGFIIYTRIGAIMEYPEVLAQQAAATENQESEEAQAAQSGSDSSSAAQTVTITDSDTSSSVAEKLYEAGLVSSASDFEAYISDQGASDSIQSGTFQIPSGSSDEEILNIIAE
;
A
#
# COMPACT_ATOMS: atom_id res chain seq x y z
N MET A 1 56.27 26.04 -12.68
CA MET A 1 55.66 26.59 -11.45
C MET A 1 54.16 26.36 -11.55
N ASN A 2 53.65 25.25 -11.00
CA ASN A 2 52.22 24.92 -11.02
C ASN A 2 51.62 24.78 -9.61
N LYS A 3 52.42 25.02 -8.58
CA LYS A 3 52.14 24.69 -7.16
C LYS A 3 50.88 25.35 -6.58
N ILE A 4 50.45 26.48 -7.15
CA ILE A 4 49.24 27.19 -6.69
C ILE A 4 47.97 26.65 -7.39
N LYS A 5 48.07 26.14 -8.63
CA LYS A 5 46.93 25.56 -9.35
C LYS A 5 46.58 24.17 -8.80
N ASP A 6 47.60 23.40 -8.42
CA ASP A 6 47.45 22.12 -7.70
C ASP A 6 46.75 22.30 -6.35
N PHE A 7 47.11 23.34 -5.58
CA PHE A 7 46.49 23.61 -4.28
C PHE A 7 44.99 23.95 -4.35
N PHE A 8 44.50 24.52 -5.46
CA PHE A 8 43.08 24.78 -5.66
C PHE A 8 42.31 23.58 -6.24
N TYR A 9 42.97 22.72 -7.03
CA TYR A 9 42.39 21.45 -7.48
C TYR A 9 42.33 20.40 -6.35
N ASP A 10 43.40 20.27 -5.57
CA ASP A 10 43.46 19.41 -4.38
C ASP A 10 42.46 19.84 -3.30
N LYS A 11 42.16 21.15 -3.19
CA LYS A 11 41.09 21.66 -2.32
C LYS A 11 39.69 21.32 -2.83
N ASN A 12 39.45 21.33 -4.14
CA ASN A 12 38.16 20.90 -4.64
C ASN A 12 37.96 19.39 -4.41
N ASP A 13 39.03 18.58 -4.54
CA ASP A 13 39.00 17.15 -4.23
C ASP A 13 38.77 16.88 -2.73
N ILE A 14 39.45 17.61 -1.83
CA ILE A 14 39.20 17.50 -0.38
C ILE A 14 37.78 17.96 0.00
N ILE A 15 37.21 18.94 -0.72
CA ILE A 15 35.81 19.35 -0.55
C ILE A 15 34.87 18.24 -1.02
N VAL A 16 35.13 17.60 -2.16
CA VAL A 16 34.33 16.48 -2.67
C VAL A 16 34.34 15.31 -1.67
N VAL A 17 35.49 14.97 -1.11
CA VAL A 17 35.60 13.93 -0.07
C VAL A 17 34.83 14.30 1.19
N LEU A 18 34.92 15.56 1.66
CA LEU A 18 34.15 16.03 2.82
C LEU A 18 32.64 16.00 2.57
N VAL A 19 32.19 16.35 1.37
CA VAL A 19 30.77 16.30 0.99
C VAL A 19 30.28 14.85 0.96
N ILE A 20 31.06 13.93 0.38
CA ILE A 20 30.72 12.50 0.39
C ILE A 20 30.64 11.94 1.81
N LEU A 21 31.60 12.29 2.68
CA LEU A 21 31.57 11.88 4.09
C LEU A 21 30.38 12.47 4.86
N ALA A 22 30.02 13.73 4.60
CA ALA A 22 28.85 14.36 5.20
C ALA A 22 27.55 13.70 4.73
N VAL A 23 27.42 13.39 3.44
CA VAL A 23 26.25 12.70 2.87
C VAL A 23 26.15 11.26 3.39
N ALA A 24 27.26 10.52 3.41
CA ALA A 24 27.29 9.17 3.97
C ALA A 24 26.96 9.16 5.46
N GLY A 25 27.52 10.09 6.23
CA GLY A 25 27.20 10.29 7.64
C GLY A 25 25.73 10.66 7.87
N PHE A 26 25.15 11.48 7.01
CA PHE A 26 23.73 11.83 7.04
C PHE A 26 22.82 10.65 6.70
N ILE A 27 23.17 9.84 5.70
CA ILE A 27 22.45 8.59 5.36
C ILE A 27 22.53 7.61 6.54
N ILE A 28 23.70 7.43 7.13
CA ILE A 28 23.87 6.55 8.30
C ILE A 28 23.08 7.10 9.49
N TYR A 29 23.14 8.41 9.75
CA TYR A 29 22.38 9.07 10.81
C TYR A 29 20.87 8.89 10.65
N THR A 30 20.34 9.09 9.44
CA THR A 30 18.91 8.89 9.14
C THR A 30 18.49 7.42 9.19
N ARG A 31 19.41 6.48 8.93
CA ARG A 31 19.15 5.03 8.98
C ARG A 31 19.35 4.40 10.36
N ILE A 32 20.11 5.00 11.27
CA ILE A 32 20.36 4.47 12.63
C ILE A 32 19.07 4.33 13.43
N GLY A 33 18.13 5.27 13.30
CA GLY A 33 16.80 5.16 13.94
C GLY A 33 16.06 3.89 13.49
N ALA A 34 16.04 3.62 12.18
CA ALA A 34 15.39 2.44 11.61
C ALA A 34 16.07 1.12 12.00
N ILE A 35 17.38 1.11 12.27
CA ILE A 35 18.14 -0.10 12.67
C ILE A 35 17.94 -0.41 14.17
N MET A 36 17.82 0.62 15.01
CA MET A 36 17.57 0.44 16.46
C MET A 36 16.12 0.06 16.76
N GLU A 37 15.18 0.43 15.90
CA GLU A 37 13.78 -0.02 15.91
C GLU A 37 13.63 -1.46 15.38
N TYR A 38 14.56 -1.91 14.51
CA TYR A 38 14.55 -3.23 13.88
C TYR A 38 14.47 -4.44 14.84
N PRO A 39 15.15 -4.47 16.01
CA PRO A 39 14.98 -5.57 16.96
C PRO A 39 13.60 -5.62 17.61
N GLU A 40 12.92 -4.49 17.81
CA GLU A 40 11.58 -4.47 18.42
C GLU A 40 10.50 -4.89 17.43
N VAL A 41 10.57 -4.43 16.17
CA VAL A 41 9.65 -4.89 15.12
C VAL A 41 9.80 -6.39 14.85
N LEU A 42 11.03 -6.94 14.93
CA LEU A 42 11.25 -8.38 14.82
C LEU A 42 10.77 -9.14 16.06
N ALA A 43 10.94 -8.59 17.26
CA ALA A 43 10.44 -9.22 18.49
C ALA A 43 8.90 -9.22 18.55
N GLN A 44 8.25 -8.14 18.09
CA GLN A 44 6.79 -8.07 17.96
C GLN A 44 6.27 -8.94 16.81
N GLN A 45 7.01 -9.04 15.70
CA GLN A 45 6.68 -9.93 14.58
C GLN A 45 6.87 -11.41 14.95
N ALA A 46 7.92 -11.75 15.70
CA ALA A 46 8.17 -13.11 16.20
C ALA A 46 7.14 -13.52 17.27
N ALA A 47 6.72 -12.60 18.15
CA ALA A 47 5.63 -12.84 19.08
C ALA A 47 4.26 -12.98 18.39
N ALA A 48 4.11 -12.45 17.17
CA ALA A 48 2.91 -12.63 16.34
C ALA A 48 2.97 -13.86 15.41
N THR A 49 4.13 -14.52 15.26
CA THR A 49 4.39 -15.58 14.26
C THR A 49 4.51 -16.99 14.89
N GLU A 50 4.00 -17.20 16.10
CA GLU A 50 3.84 -18.57 16.63
C GLU A 50 2.65 -19.34 16.03
N ASN A 51 1.91 -18.73 15.08
CA ASN A 51 0.93 -19.44 14.25
C ASN A 51 1.32 -19.41 12.76
N GLN A 52 2.10 -20.43 12.40
CA GLN A 52 2.03 -21.22 11.16
C GLN A 52 2.67 -20.65 9.88
N GLU A 53 3.91 -21.10 9.68
CA GLU A 53 4.51 -21.42 8.40
C GLU A 53 3.79 -22.61 7.74
N SER A 54 3.13 -22.38 6.60
CA SER A 54 2.80 -23.39 5.58
C SER A 54 2.53 -22.64 4.27
N GLU A 55 3.33 -22.92 3.25
CA GLU A 55 3.28 -22.26 1.94
C GLU A 55 1.97 -22.53 1.18
N GLU A 56 1.63 -21.52 0.37
CA GLU A 56 0.87 -21.57 -0.89
C GLU A 56 -0.65 -21.28 -0.84
N ALA A 57 -1.00 -20.24 -1.59
CA ALA A 57 -2.33 -19.73 -1.96
C ALA A 57 -3.11 -18.89 -0.93
N GLN A 58 -3.29 -17.62 -1.32
CA GLN A 58 -4.44 -16.76 -1.05
C GLN A 58 -4.75 -16.33 0.41
N ALA A 59 -5.20 -15.08 0.45
CA ALA A 59 -6.13 -14.48 1.41
C ALA A 59 -5.56 -13.80 2.67
N ALA A 60 -5.96 -12.51 2.76
CA ALA A 60 -6.27 -11.67 3.92
C ALA A 60 -5.11 -11.27 4.87
N GLN A 61 -4.70 -9.98 4.90
CA GLN A 61 -5.29 -8.87 5.69
C GLN A 61 -5.28 -9.16 7.20
N SER A 62 -4.81 -8.31 8.11
CA SER A 62 -4.63 -6.85 8.17
C SER A 62 -3.78 -6.56 9.42
N GLY A 63 -3.10 -5.42 9.58
CA GLY A 63 -3.12 -4.23 8.74
C GLY A 63 -2.57 -3.01 9.47
N SER A 64 -3.20 -1.89 9.13
CA SER A 64 -3.02 -0.56 9.69
C SER A 64 -1.71 0.13 9.30
N ASP A 65 -1.68 0.65 8.07
CA ASP A 65 -1.17 2.00 7.90
C ASP A 65 -2.12 2.81 7.01
N SER A 66 -2.42 4.02 7.48
CA SER A 66 -3.39 4.95 6.89
C SER A 66 -2.83 5.55 5.61
N SER A 67 -2.79 4.76 4.54
CA SER A 67 -2.65 5.26 3.18
C SER A 67 -3.97 5.02 2.48
N SER A 68 -4.63 6.09 2.03
CA SER A 68 -5.78 6.07 1.12
C SER A 68 -5.33 5.49 -0.22
N ALA A 69 -4.98 4.20 -0.23
CA ALA A 69 -4.57 3.46 -1.41
C ALA A 69 -5.83 2.82 -1.99
N ALA A 70 -6.14 3.14 -3.23
CA ALA A 70 -7.26 2.51 -3.94
C ALA A 70 -7.04 1.00 -4.05
N GLN A 71 -8.07 0.22 -3.70
CA GLN A 71 -8.10 -1.22 -3.90
C GLN A 71 -8.60 -1.53 -5.30
N THR A 72 -8.05 -2.58 -5.90
CA THR A 72 -8.44 -3.02 -7.25
C THR A 72 -9.39 -4.19 -7.14
N VAL A 73 -10.58 -4.07 -7.74
CA VAL A 73 -11.60 -5.12 -7.77
C VAL A 73 -11.89 -5.49 -9.22
N THR A 74 -11.99 -6.79 -9.50
CA THR A 74 -12.29 -7.29 -10.85
C THR A 74 -13.66 -7.96 -10.85
N ILE A 75 -14.56 -7.38 -11.66
CA ILE A 75 -15.91 -7.85 -11.90
C ILE A 75 -15.95 -8.50 -13.29
N THR A 76 -16.50 -9.69 -13.39
CA THR A 76 -16.69 -10.41 -14.66
C THR A 76 -18.17 -10.46 -15.02
N ASP A 77 -18.50 -10.68 -16.31
CA ASP A 77 -19.90 -10.78 -16.77
C ASP A 77 -20.70 -11.92 -16.10
N SER A 78 -20.00 -12.85 -15.46
CA SER A 78 -20.59 -13.96 -14.69
C SER A 78 -20.87 -13.63 -13.23
N ASP A 79 -20.38 -12.50 -12.73
CA ASP A 79 -20.58 -12.10 -11.34
C ASP A 79 -22.00 -11.55 -11.15
N THR A 80 -22.65 -11.96 -10.07
CA THR A 80 -23.92 -11.38 -9.63
C THR A 80 -23.69 -10.27 -8.60
N SER A 81 -24.73 -9.50 -8.29
CA SER A 81 -24.71 -8.51 -7.20
C SER A 81 -24.12 -9.06 -5.90
N SER A 82 -24.41 -10.32 -5.59
CA SER A 82 -23.87 -11.04 -4.43
C SER A 82 -22.35 -11.25 -4.54
N SER A 83 -21.87 -11.79 -5.67
CA SER A 83 -20.43 -12.02 -5.89
C SER A 83 -19.62 -10.72 -5.92
N VAL A 84 -20.19 -9.65 -6.49
CA VAL A 84 -19.57 -8.33 -6.49
C VAL A 84 -19.46 -7.77 -5.08
N ALA A 85 -20.53 -7.86 -4.29
CA ALA A 85 -20.53 -7.40 -2.91
C ALA A 85 -19.55 -8.19 -2.03
N GLU A 86 -19.43 -9.50 -2.25
CA GLU A 86 -18.46 -10.35 -1.55
C GLU A 86 -17.02 -9.96 -1.89
N LYS A 87 -16.69 -9.74 -3.17
CA LYS A 87 -15.37 -9.24 -3.57
C LYS A 87 -15.03 -7.88 -2.98
N LEU A 88 -16.01 -6.98 -2.88
CA LEU A 88 -15.83 -5.66 -2.26
C LEU A 88 -15.60 -5.79 -0.75
N TYR A 89 -16.28 -6.73 -0.09
CA TYR A 89 -16.11 -7.01 1.33
C TYR A 89 -14.73 -7.66 1.60
N GLU A 90 -14.34 -8.64 0.80
CA GLU A 90 -13.00 -9.26 0.85
C GLU A 90 -11.88 -8.25 0.60
N ALA A 91 -12.12 -7.25 -0.26
CA ALA A 91 -11.19 -6.15 -0.47
C ALA A 91 -11.17 -5.13 0.70
N GLY A 92 -12.06 -5.27 1.69
CA GLY A 92 -12.21 -4.33 2.80
C GLY A 92 -12.78 -2.97 2.38
N LEU A 93 -13.45 -2.90 1.24
CA LEU A 93 -14.06 -1.66 0.72
C LEU A 93 -15.45 -1.41 1.31
N VAL A 94 -16.18 -2.46 1.66
CA VAL A 94 -17.50 -2.37 2.32
C VAL A 94 -17.46 -3.11 3.64
N SER A 95 -18.29 -2.68 4.60
CA SER A 95 -18.33 -3.28 5.95
C SER A 95 -19.05 -4.63 5.99
N SER A 96 -19.91 -4.91 5.00
CA SER A 96 -20.73 -6.12 4.92
C SER A 96 -21.17 -6.34 3.48
N ALA A 97 -20.89 -7.54 2.95
CA ALA A 97 -21.34 -7.92 1.61
C ALA A 97 -22.87 -7.91 1.51
N SER A 98 -23.56 -8.41 2.54
CA SER A 98 -25.03 -8.49 2.54
C SER A 98 -25.69 -7.11 2.55
N ASP A 99 -25.13 -6.15 3.29
CA ASP A 99 -25.69 -4.79 3.33
C ASP A 99 -25.48 -4.06 2.00
N PHE A 100 -24.32 -4.27 1.37
CA PHE A 100 -24.03 -3.69 0.05
C PHE A 100 -24.85 -4.35 -1.07
N GLU A 101 -25.09 -5.66 -1.03
CA GLU A 101 -25.96 -6.36 -1.97
C GLU A 101 -27.41 -5.86 -1.88
N ALA A 102 -27.92 -5.67 -0.66
CA ALA A 102 -29.24 -5.08 -0.43
C ALA A 102 -29.29 -3.65 -0.99
N TYR A 103 -28.23 -2.86 -0.80
CA TYR A 103 -28.12 -1.51 -1.36
C TYR A 103 -28.17 -1.51 -2.90
N ILE A 104 -27.42 -2.37 -3.58
CA ILE A 104 -27.47 -2.53 -5.05
C ILE A 104 -28.90 -2.85 -5.50
N SER A 105 -29.57 -3.77 -4.80
CA SER A 105 -30.92 -4.23 -5.13
C SER A 105 -31.96 -3.13 -4.93
N ASP A 106 -31.86 -2.36 -3.84
CA ASP A 106 -32.73 -1.22 -3.53
C ASP A 106 -32.55 -0.07 -4.53
N GLN A 107 -31.32 0.16 -5.00
CA GLN A 107 -31.02 1.14 -6.05
C GLN A 107 -31.42 0.66 -7.46
N GLY A 108 -31.80 -0.62 -7.63
CA GLY A 108 -32.05 -1.20 -8.95
C GLY A 108 -30.82 -1.20 -9.86
N ALA A 109 -29.63 -1.11 -9.28
CA ALA A 109 -28.36 -0.97 -10.00
C ALA A 109 -27.78 -2.32 -10.45
N SER A 110 -28.41 -3.45 -10.09
CA SER A 110 -27.94 -4.80 -10.41
C SER A 110 -27.65 -5.00 -11.90
N ASP A 111 -28.47 -4.42 -12.78
CA ASP A 111 -28.31 -4.51 -14.24
C ASP A 111 -27.33 -3.47 -14.81
N SER A 112 -26.94 -2.48 -14.01
CA SER A 112 -26.04 -1.39 -14.41
C SER A 112 -24.58 -1.66 -14.04
N ILE A 113 -24.31 -2.69 -13.23
CA ILE A 113 -22.95 -3.08 -12.88
C ILE A 113 -22.19 -3.49 -14.14
N GLN A 114 -21.08 -2.81 -14.40
CA GLN A 114 -20.21 -3.10 -15.52
C GLN A 114 -19.16 -4.14 -15.14
N SER A 115 -18.85 -5.03 -16.08
CA SER A 115 -17.70 -5.91 -15.98
C SER A 115 -16.42 -5.16 -16.32
N GLY A 116 -15.36 -5.43 -15.57
CA GLY A 116 -14.11 -4.72 -15.69
C GLY A 116 -13.28 -4.74 -14.41
N THR A 117 -12.15 -4.05 -14.46
CA THR A 117 -11.27 -3.85 -13.31
C THR A 117 -11.41 -2.41 -12.84
N PHE A 118 -11.88 -2.23 -11.61
CA PHE A 118 -12.16 -0.94 -11.00
C PHE A 118 -11.17 -0.64 -9.89
N GLN A 119 -10.75 0.62 -9.80
CA GLN A 119 -9.92 1.12 -8.70
C GLN A 119 -10.80 1.95 -7.78
N ILE A 120 -11.02 1.43 -6.57
CA ILE A 120 -11.93 2.02 -5.59
C ILE A 120 -11.10 2.54 -4.41
N PRO A 121 -11.12 3.85 -4.11
CA PRO A 121 -10.43 4.41 -2.96
C PRO A 121 -10.85 3.74 -1.64
N SER A 122 -9.87 3.36 -0.82
CA SER A 122 -10.15 2.89 0.53
C SER A 122 -10.83 4.00 1.34
N GLY A 123 -12.01 3.71 1.90
CA GLY A 123 -12.83 4.68 2.63
C GLY A 123 -13.88 5.40 1.78
N SER A 124 -14.06 5.01 0.50
CA SER A 124 -15.24 5.40 -0.29
C SER A 124 -16.53 4.93 0.39
N SER A 125 -17.57 5.75 0.26
CA SER A 125 -18.92 5.40 0.70
C SER A 125 -19.56 4.37 -0.23
N ASP A 126 -20.56 3.63 0.26
CA ASP A 126 -21.28 2.63 -0.55
C ASP A 126 -21.85 3.24 -1.86
N GLU A 127 -22.30 4.49 -1.82
CA GLU A 127 -22.76 5.23 -3.00
C GLU A 127 -21.63 5.49 -4.01
N GLU A 128 -20.46 5.94 -3.54
CA GLU A 128 -19.29 6.15 -4.40
C GLU A 128 -18.80 4.84 -5.02
N ILE A 129 -18.77 3.77 -4.23
CA ILE A 129 -18.39 2.43 -4.69
C ILE A 129 -19.36 1.98 -5.79
N LEU A 130 -20.67 2.14 -5.56
CA LEU A 130 -21.69 1.78 -6.54
C LEU A 130 -21.55 2.57 -7.84
N ASN A 131 -21.33 3.89 -7.75
CA ASN A 131 -21.12 4.74 -8.93
C ASN A 131 -19.87 4.37 -9.73
N ILE A 132 -18.80 3.90 -9.07
CA ILE A 132 -17.58 3.46 -9.76
C ILE A 132 -17.82 2.19 -10.58
N ILE A 133 -18.65 1.27 -10.08
CA ILE A 133 -18.88 -0.03 -10.71
C ILE A 133 -20.11 -0.07 -11.62
N ALA A 134 -21.01 0.92 -11.53
CA ALA A 134 -22.31 0.93 -12.20
C ALA A 134 -22.52 2.13 -13.17
N GLU A 135 -21.46 2.52 -13.88
CA GLU A 135 -21.48 3.66 -14.83
C GLU A 135 -22.35 3.47 -16.09
#